data_AF-A0A2H0IQQ3-F1
#
_entry.id   AF-A0A2H0IQQ3-F1
#
_cell.length_a   1.000
_cell.length_b   1.000
_cell.length_c   1.000
_cell.angle_alpha   90.00
_cell.angle_beta   90.00
_cell.angle_gamma   90.00
#
_symmetry.space_group_name_H-M   'P 1'
#
loop_
_entity.id
_entity.type
_entity.pdbx_description
1 polymer ?
#
loop_
_entity_poly.entity_id
_entity_poly.type
_entity_poly.pdbx_seq_one_letter_code
_entity_poly.pdbx_strand_id
1 'polypeptide(L)'
;MITLLYTKNDYLAAEMAMKIQAIGSGQGQKFYTVPKHYGRNEEQVYMNLSKSDTVLLIAYDNHSIDEQTADELKYLESKNKKTVAIVPNDFTGLSDSKALDIYRYKRTDQFSLLNAIQEYLGHYKETKKQSDDSTNVFAAIMMLVVGLLLIAFIKDDSK
;
A
#
# COMPACT_ATOMS: atom_id res chain seq x y z
N MET A 1 4.80 -12.17 -2.55
CA MET A 1 5.14 -11.17 -1.51
C MET A 1 4.41 -9.88 -1.83
N ILE A 2 3.80 -9.25 -0.83
CA ILE A 2 3.17 -7.92 -0.96
C ILE A 2 4.13 -6.87 -0.46
N THR A 3 4.36 -5.86 -1.28
CA THR A 3 5.18 -4.72 -0.90
C THR A 3 4.31 -3.55 -0.50
N LEU A 4 4.64 -2.96 0.64
CA LEU A 4 4.04 -1.73 1.16
C LEU A 4 5.03 -0.60 0.91
N LEU A 5 4.65 0.27 -0.01
CA LEU A 5 5.41 1.43 -0.43
C LEU A 5 4.72 2.69 0.09
N TYR A 6 5.50 3.70 0.48
CA TYR A 6 5.03 4.99 0.95
C TYR A 6 6.08 6.04 0.64
N THR A 7 5.72 7.32 0.68
CA THR A 7 6.68 8.40 0.42
C THR A 7 7.56 8.69 1.64
N LYS A 8 8.78 9.16 1.41
CA LYS A 8 9.69 9.59 2.48
C LYS A 8 9.06 10.72 3.30
N ASN A 9 9.17 10.65 4.63
CA ASN A 9 8.56 11.59 5.59
C ASN A 9 7.03 11.51 5.70
N ASP A 10 6.39 10.49 5.12
CA ASP A 10 4.97 10.20 5.38
C ASP A 10 4.85 9.27 6.58
N TYR A 11 4.78 9.86 7.78
CA TYR A 11 4.90 9.14 9.04
C TYR A 11 3.68 8.25 9.29
N LEU A 12 2.47 8.76 9.02
CA LEU A 12 1.25 7.99 9.15
C LEU A 12 1.21 6.85 8.13
N ALA A 13 1.59 7.08 6.87
CA ALA A 13 1.68 5.99 5.90
C ALA A 13 2.71 4.93 6.30
N ALA A 14 3.86 5.34 6.87
CA ALA A 14 4.86 4.41 7.39
C ALA A 14 4.32 3.57 8.55
N GLU A 15 3.66 4.21 9.52
CA GLU A 15 3.04 3.54 10.66
C GLU A 15 1.98 2.53 10.21
N MET A 16 1.10 2.95 9.29
CA MET A 16 0.11 2.06 8.69
C MET A 16 0.79 0.90 7.98
N ALA A 17 1.78 1.13 7.13
CA ALA A 17 2.51 0.06 6.46
C ALA A 17 3.13 -0.95 7.45
N MET A 18 3.67 -0.47 8.57
CA MET A 18 4.19 -1.35 9.63
C MET A 18 3.09 -2.15 10.33
N LYS A 19 1.96 -1.50 10.70
CA LYS A 19 0.79 -2.17 11.29
C LYS A 19 0.26 -3.26 10.34
N ILE A 20 0.11 -2.93 9.06
CA ILE A 20 -0.31 -3.86 8.01
C ILE A 20 0.62 -5.06 7.91
N GLN A 21 1.93 -4.81 7.79
CA GLN A 21 2.94 -5.87 7.70
C GLN A 21 2.89 -6.79 8.92
N ALA A 22 2.89 -6.22 10.13
CA ALA A 22 2.91 -6.99 11.37
C ALA A 22 1.73 -7.96 11.43
N ILE A 23 0.55 -7.45 11.11
CA ILE A 23 -0.66 -8.22 11.30
C ILE A 23 -0.87 -9.21 10.14
N GLY A 24 -0.55 -8.84 8.90
CA GLY A 24 -0.54 -9.76 7.78
C GLY A 24 0.48 -10.90 7.93
N SER A 25 1.66 -10.60 8.49
CA SER A 25 2.67 -11.63 8.79
C SER A 25 2.19 -12.61 9.87
N GLY A 26 1.43 -12.12 10.85
CA GLY A 26 0.76 -12.97 11.85
C GLY A 26 -0.23 -13.98 11.26
N GLN A 27 -0.61 -13.82 10.00
CA GLN A 27 -1.51 -14.71 9.27
C GLN A 27 -0.82 -15.51 8.16
N GLY A 28 0.51 -15.61 8.21
CA GLY A 28 1.31 -16.39 7.27
C GLY A 28 1.55 -15.72 5.92
N GLN A 29 1.17 -14.45 5.75
CA GLN A 29 1.40 -13.70 4.52
C GLN A 29 2.78 -13.05 4.52
N LYS A 30 3.44 -13.04 3.36
CA LYS A 30 4.76 -12.41 3.21
C LYS A 30 4.59 -10.95 2.79
N PHE A 31 4.84 -10.05 3.72
CA PHE A 31 4.86 -8.60 3.51
C PHE A 31 6.28 -8.04 3.55
N TYR A 32 6.48 -6.96 2.80
CA TYR A 32 7.71 -6.17 2.82
C TYR A 32 7.39 -4.68 2.78
N THR A 33 7.58 -4.00 3.90
CA THR A 33 7.52 -2.55 4.00
C THR A 33 8.85 -1.95 3.57
N VAL A 34 8.82 -1.07 2.57
CA VAL A 34 10.03 -0.42 2.05
C VAL A 34 10.55 0.57 3.09
N PRO A 35 11.79 0.42 3.61
CA PRO A 35 12.33 1.36 4.59
C PRO A 35 12.68 2.69 3.93
N LYS A 36 12.30 3.83 4.52
CA LYS A 36 12.58 5.18 3.98
C LYS A 36 13.57 6.02 4.82
N HIS A 37 14.10 5.44 5.89
CA HIS A 37 14.95 6.15 6.87
C HIS A 37 16.33 5.48 7.04
N TYR A 38 17.10 5.94 8.03
CA TYR A 38 18.49 5.53 8.29
C TYR A 38 18.70 4.01 8.31
N GLY A 39 19.86 3.58 7.81
CA GLY A 39 20.24 2.16 7.72
C GLY A 39 19.69 1.44 6.48
N ARG A 40 19.10 2.17 5.53
CA ARG A 40 18.62 1.62 4.26
C ARG A 40 19.77 1.13 3.39
N ASN A 41 19.67 -0.12 2.94
CA ASN A 41 20.52 -0.71 1.92
C ASN A 41 19.75 -0.78 0.59
N GLU A 42 20.14 0.05 -0.38
CA GLU A 42 19.45 0.15 -1.68
C GLU A 42 19.44 -1.18 -2.45
N GLU A 43 20.55 -1.91 -2.48
CA GLU A 43 20.63 -3.20 -3.16
C GLU A 43 19.62 -4.20 -2.58
N GLN A 44 19.51 -4.25 -1.26
CA GLN A 44 18.55 -5.10 -0.59
C GLN A 44 17.10 -4.66 -0.85
N VAL A 45 16.85 -3.36 -0.93
CA VAL A 45 15.53 -2.83 -1.29
C VAL A 45 15.14 -3.28 -2.69
N TYR A 46 15.97 -3.01 -3.70
CA TYR A 46 15.66 -3.41 -5.08
C TYR A 46 15.57 -4.94 -5.25
N MET A 47 16.39 -5.71 -4.53
CA MET A 47 16.25 -7.17 -4.49
C MET A 47 14.86 -7.58 -3.95
N ASN A 48 14.38 -6.94 -2.89
CA ASN A 48 13.06 -7.25 -2.34
C ASN A 48 11.94 -6.78 -3.29
N LEU A 49 12.03 -5.56 -3.85
CA LEU A 49 11.08 -5.07 -4.86
C LEU A 49 10.95 -6.02 -6.07
N SER A 50 12.04 -6.68 -6.47
CA SER A 50 12.01 -7.65 -7.57
C SER A 50 11.14 -8.89 -7.28
N LYS A 51 11.06 -9.28 -6.00
CA LYS A 51 10.30 -10.44 -5.50
C LYS A 51 8.83 -10.10 -5.21
N SER A 52 8.42 -8.85 -5.38
CA SER A 52 7.05 -8.41 -5.13
C SER A 52 6.12 -8.96 -6.20
N ASP A 53 5.00 -9.54 -5.79
CA ASP A 53 3.92 -9.94 -6.69
C ASP A 53 2.89 -8.82 -6.83
N THR A 54 2.71 -8.05 -5.75
CA THR A 54 1.85 -6.88 -5.73
C THR A 54 2.46 -5.78 -4.89
N VAL A 55 2.25 -4.55 -5.32
CA VAL A 55 2.73 -3.35 -4.64
C VAL A 55 1.53 -2.50 -4.26
N LEU A 56 1.48 -2.09 -3.01
CA LEU A 56 0.56 -1.09 -2.50
C LEU A 56 1.36 0.16 -2.14
N LEU A 57 1.16 1.24 -2.89
CA LEU A 57 1.60 2.58 -2.52
C LEU A 57 0.53 3.23 -1.65
N ILE A 58 0.92 3.70 -0.47
CA ILE A 58 0.05 4.40 0.47
C ILE A 58 0.64 5.80 0.69
N ALA A 59 -0.20 6.83 0.60
CA ALA A 59 0.14 8.18 1.02
C ALA A 59 -0.94 8.73 1.96
N TYR A 60 -0.50 9.50 2.95
CA TYR A 60 -1.39 10.20 3.87
C TYR A 60 -0.90 11.61 4.19
N ASP A 61 0.28 11.75 4.80
CA ASP A 61 0.81 13.06 5.23
C ASP A 61 1.33 13.89 4.05
N ASN A 62 2.03 13.23 3.12
CA ASN A 62 2.65 13.89 1.99
C ASN A 62 1.66 14.13 0.84
N HIS A 63 1.92 15.20 0.09
CA HIS A 63 1.08 15.65 -1.04
C HIS A 63 1.75 15.45 -2.41
N SER A 64 2.96 14.89 -2.44
CA SER A 64 3.68 14.64 -3.67
C SER A 64 4.60 13.43 -3.52
N ILE A 65 4.89 12.76 -4.63
CA ILE A 65 5.93 11.75 -4.65
C ILE A 65 7.31 12.37 -4.39
N ASP A 66 8.12 11.71 -3.57
CA ASP A 66 9.55 12.03 -3.43
C ASP A 66 10.38 11.26 -4.47
N GLU A 67 11.58 11.78 -4.76
CA GLU A 67 12.49 11.22 -5.79
C GLU A 67 12.79 9.74 -5.56
N GLN A 68 13.04 9.33 -4.32
CA GLN A 68 13.36 7.94 -3.99
C GLN A 68 12.17 7.02 -4.27
N THR A 69 10.95 7.44 -3.91
CA THR A 69 9.73 6.68 -4.22
C THR A 69 9.44 6.65 -5.72
N ALA A 70 9.75 7.73 -6.45
CA ALA A 70 9.60 7.78 -7.90
C ALA A 70 10.54 6.77 -8.61
N ASP A 71 11.80 6.67 -8.18
CA ASP A 71 12.76 5.69 -8.72
C ASP A 71 12.33 4.25 -8.46
N GLU A 72 11.82 3.97 -7.25
CA GLU A 72 11.29 2.65 -6.90
C GLU A 72 10.06 2.28 -7.73
N LEU A 73 9.13 3.22 -7.97
CA LEU A 73 7.99 3.00 -8.86
C LEU A 73 8.44 2.73 -10.29
N LYS A 74 9.40 3.49 -10.80
CA LYS A 74 9.97 3.29 -12.14
C LYS A 74 10.64 1.92 -12.26
N TYR A 75 11.36 1.49 -11.22
CA TYR A 75 11.92 0.15 -11.17
C TYR A 75 10.82 -0.93 -11.23
N LEU A 76 9.79 -0.81 -10.41
CA LEU A 76 8.66 -1.75 -10.36
C LEU A 76 7.92 -1.82 -11.70
N GLU A 77 7.69 -0.66 -12.34
CA GLU A 77 7.12 -0.56 -13.68
C GLU A 77 7.99 -1.28 -14.72
N SER A 78 9.31 -1.08 -14.69
CA SER A 78 10.24 -1.78 -15.59
C SER A 78 10.23 -3.31 -15.43
N LYS A 79 9.76 -3.79 -14.27
CA LYS A 79 9.59 -5.20 -13.94
C LYS A 79 8.15 -5.69 -14.16
N ASN A 80 7.29 -4.89 -14.80
CA ASN A 80 5.87 -5.16 -15.02
C ASN A 80 5.12 -5.52 -13.73
N LYS A 81 5.51 -4.94 -12.59
CA LYS A 81 4.82 -5.16 -11.33
C LYS A 81 3.58 -4.28 -11.27
N LYS A 82 2.44 -4.88 -10.94
CA LYS A 82 1.20 -4.13 -10.74
C LYS A 82 1.27 -3.38 -9.42
N THR A 83 1.09 -2.07 -9.49
CA THR A 83 1.05 -1.18 -8.33
C THR A 83 -0.36 -0.62 -8.18
N VAL A 84 -0.86 -0.66 -6.96
CA VAL A 84 -2.08 0.05 -6.56
C VAL A 84 -1.65 1.22 -5.68
N ALA A 85 -2.02 2.43 -6.03
CA ALA A 85 -1.77 3.62 -5.25
C ALA A 85 -3.06 4.07 -4.56
N ILE A 86 -3.05 4.19 -3.24
CA ILE A 86 -4.14 4.73 -2.45
C ILE A 86 -3.65 6.04 -1.85
N VAL A 87 -4.08 7.15 -2.45
CA VAL A 87 -3.50 8.48 -2.21
C VAL A 87 -4.56 9.56 -2.05
N PRO A 88 -4.28 10.67 -1.34
CA PRO A 88 -5.19 11.81 -1.26
C PRO A 88 -5.54 12.40 -2.64
N ASN A 89 -6.70 13.06 -2.74
CA ASN A 89 -7.15 13.73 -3.97
C ASN A 89 -6.15 14.78 -4.47
N ASP A 90 -5.46 15.47 -3.56
CA ASP A 90 -4.46 16.50 -3.84
C ASP A 90 -3.04 15.93 -3.99
N PHE A 91 -2.87 14.60 -3.98
CA PHE A 91 -1.56 13.96 -4.18
C PHE A 91 -1.09 14.06 -5.63
N THR A 92 0.14 14.50 -5.82
CA THR A 92 0.75 14.81 -7.13
C THR A 92 2.01 13.98 -7.41
N GLY A 93 2.45 13.97 -8.67
CA GLY A 93 3.72 13.35 -9.08
C GLY A 93 3.65 11.86 -9.44
N LEU A 94 2.46 11.25 -9.44
CA LEU A 94 2.27 9.92 -10.02
C LEU A 94 2.23 10.01 -11.55
N SER A 95 2.85 9.05 -12.24
CA SER A 95 2.74 8.90 -13.69
C SER A 95 1.44 8.20 -14.06
N ASP A 96 0.81 8.62 -15.15
CA ASP A 96 -0.32 7.90 -15.76
C ASP A 96 0.21 6.66 -16.51
N SER A 97 0.61 5.63 -15.77
CA SER A 97 1.06 4.35 -16.31
C SER A 97 -0.04 3.28 -16.23
N LYS A 98 -0.11 2.41 -17.23
CA LYS A 98 -1.02 1.25 -17.21
C LYS A 98 -0.70 0.24 -16.10
N ALA A 99 0.52 0.26 -15.56
CA ALA A 99 0.94 -0.59 -14.45
C ALA A 99 0.52 -0.05 -13.07
N LEU A 100 -0.02 1.18 -13.04
CA LEU A 100 -0.43 1.90 -11.84
C LEU A 100 -1.94 2.09 -11.82
N ASP A 101 -2.59 1.46 -10.86
CA ASP A 101 -4.00 1.69 -10.54
C ASP A 101 -4.07 2.72 -9.42
N ILE A 102 -4.76 3.86 -9.63
CA ILE A 102 -4.79 4.96 -8.67
C ILE A 102 -6.18 5.09 -8.07
N TYR A 103 -6.30 4.80 -6.78
CA TYR A 103 -7.46 5.10 -5.97
C TYR A 103 -7.24 6.39 -5.19
N ARG A 104 -8.06 7.41 -5.49
CA ARG A 104 -7.98 8.71 -4.82
C ARG A 104 -9.05 8.83 -3.75
N TYR A 105 -8.67 9.37 -2.59
CA TYR A 105 -9.61 9.58 -1.49
C TYR A 105 -9.56 11.01 -0.94
N LYS A 106 -10.68 11.43 -0.34
CA LYS A 106 -10.74 12.69 0.39
C LYS A 106 -10.21 12.47 1.80
N ARG A 107 -9.10 13.13 2.15
CA ARG A 107 -8.55 13.11 3.50
C ARG A 107 -9.39 14.02 4.42
N THR A 108 -10.29 13.44 5.21
CA THR A 108 -11.11 14.18 6.19
C THR A 108 -10.64 13.96 7.62
N ASP A 109 -10.09 12.79 7.91
CA ASP A 109 -9.68 12.31 9.23
C ASP A 109 -8.71 11.13 9.09
N GLN A 110 -8.18 10.66 10.23
CA GLN A 110 -7.24 9.54 10.30
C GLN A 110 -7.81 8.20 9.77
N PHE A 111 -9.14 8.05 9.71
CA PHE A 111 -9.80 6.84 9.20
C PHE A 111 -10.05 6.91 7.69
N SER A 112 -9.89 8.07 7.07
CA SER A 112 -10.17 8.29 5.64
C SER A 112 -9.39 7.35 4.73
N LEU A 113 -8.12 7.08 5.08
CA LEU A 113 -7.31 6.12 4.32
C LEU A 113 -7.77 4.68 4.53
N LEU A 114 -8.22 4.32 5.73
CA LEU A 114 -8.79 2.99 5.98
C LEU A 114 -10.06 2.77 5.17
N ASN A 115 -10.92 3.78 5.13
CA ASN A 115 -12.14 3.77 4.33
C ASN A 115 -11.80 3.70 2.83
N ALA A 116 -10.79 4.42 2.37
CA ALA A 116 -10.33 4.35 0.99
C ALA A 116 -9.82 2.94 0.62
N ILE A 117 -9.04 2.32 1.51
CA ILE A 117 -8.60 0.93 1.32
C ILE A 117 -9.84 0.01 1.29
N GLN A 118 -10.82 0.19 2.18
CA GLN A 118 -12.06 -0.60 2.19
C GLN A 118 -12.86 -0.49 0.90
N GLU A 119 -13.12 0.73 0.44
CA GLU A 119 -13.90 1.01 -0.76
C GLU A 119 -13.22 0.43 -2.01
N TYR A 120 -11.90 0.63 -2.14
CA TYR A 120 -11.12 0.04 -3.23
C TYR A 120 -11.31 -1.48 -3.28
N LEU A 121 -11.36 -2.16 -2.13
CA LEU A 121 -11.57 -3.60 -2.07
C LEU A 121 -12.99 -4.04 -2.33
N GLY A 122 -13.97 -3.24 -1.90
CA GLY A 122 -15.36 -3.43 -2.28
C GLY A 122 -15.50 -3.43 -3.80
N HIS A 123 -15.01 -2.37 -4.45
CA HIS A 123 -15.02 -2.22 -5.90
C HIS A 123 -14.26 -3.35 -6.61
N TYR A 124 -13.08 -3.72 -6.10
CA TYR A 124 -12.26 -4.78 -6.68
C TYR A 124 -12.94 -6.15 -6.63
N LYS A 125 -13.67 -6.45 -5.54
CA LYS A 125 -14.44 -7.70 -5.42
C LYS A 125 -15.64 -7.74 -6.37
N GLU A 126 -16.35 -6.63 -6.51
CA GLU A 126 -17.53 -6.55 -7.38
C GLU A 126 -17.15 -6.72 -8.86
N THR A 127 -16.02 -6.14 -9.29
CA THR A 127 -15.49 -6.33 -10.65
C THR A 127 -14.91 -7.73 -10.89
N LYS A 128 -14.48 -8.45 -9.84
CA LYS A 128 -13.84 -9.78 -9.94
C LYS A 128 -14.74 -10.98 -9.68
N LYS A 129 -16.02 -10.79 -9.31
CA LYS A 129 -17.03 -11.87 -9.22
C LYS A 129 -17.27 -12.63 -10.54
N GLN A 130 -16.53 -12.30 -11.60
CA GLN A 130 -16.59 -12.90 -12.94
C GLN A 130 -15.33 -13.67 -13.40
N SER A 131 -14.21 -13.73 -12.66
CA SER A 131 -13.04 -14.51 -13.13
C SER A 131 -12.00 -14.94 -12.05
N ASP A 132 -11.96 -16.25 -11.81
CA ASP A 132 -10.87 -17.16 -11.40
C ASP A 132 -9.92 -16.91 -10.18
N ASP A 133 -9.49 -18.05 -9.62
CA ASP A 133 -9.25 -18.37 -8.20
C ASP A 133 -8.02 -17.75 -7.52
N SER A 134 -6.97 -17.39 -8.28
CA SER A 134 -5.75 -16.77 -7.72
C SER A 134 -5.96 -15.33 -7.21
N THR A 135 -7.03 -14.68 -7.66
CA THR A 135 -7.34 -13.29 -7.32
C THR A 135 -7.98 -13.14 -5.93
N ASN A 136 -8.56 -14.22 -5.38
CA ASN A 136 -9.15 -14.21 -4.05
C ASN A 136 -8.12 -13.86 -2.96
N VAL A 137 -6.85 -14.20 -3.19
CA VAL A 137 -5.78 -14.01 -2.21
C VAL A 137 -5.47 -12.52 -1.99
N PHE A 138 -5.35 -11.70 -3.04
CA PHE A 138 -5.07 -10.26 -2.88
C PHE A 138 -6.22 -9.51 -2.20
N ALA A 139 -7.47 -9.80 -2.61
CA ALA A 139 -8.65 -9.21 -2.01
C ALA A 139 -8.85 -9.67 -0.55
N ALA A 140 -8.56 -10.95 -0.26
CA ALA A 140 -8.58 -11.48 1.11
C ALA A 140 -7.50 -10.83 1.98
N ILE A 141 -6.28 -10.66 1.46
CA ILE A 141 -5.19 -10.03 2.18
C ILE A 141 -5.49 -8.56 2.44
N MET A 142 -6.05 -7.84 1.49
CA MET A 142 -6.39 -6.44 1.70
C MET A 142 -7.61 -6.26 2.63
N MET A 143 -8.59 -7.17 2.59
CA MET A 143 -9.64 -7.19 3.61
C MET A 143 -9.08 -7.46 5.00
N LEU A 144 -8.06 -8.30 5.06
CA LEU A 144 -7.28 -8.51 6.27
C LEU A 144 -6.69 -7.19 6.74
N VAL A 145 -5.89 -6.55 5.89
CA VAL A 145 -5.24 -5.26 6.13
C VAL A 145 -6.22 -4.25 6.73
N VAL A 146 -7.41 -4.15 6.14
CA VAL A 146 -8.52 -3.33 6.62
C VAL A 146 -9.01 -3.73 8.01
N GLY A 147 -9.40 -5.00 8.20
CA GLY A 147 -9.96 -5.46 9.48
C GLY A 147 -8.97 -5.31 10.63
N LEU A 148 -7.69 -5.42 10.30
CA LEU A 148 -6.59 -5.31 11.24
C LEU A 148 -6.26 -3.86 11.59
N LEU A 149 -6.37 -2.94 10.63
CA LEU A 149 -6.27 -1.51 10.90
C LEU A 149 -7.46 -1.03 11.75
N LEU A 150 -8.69 -1.49 11.50
CA LEU A 150 -9.84 -1.15 12.36
C LEU A 150 -9.61 -1.54 13.83
N ILE A 151 -9.06 -2.73 14.10
CA ILE A 151 -8.73 -3.16 15.46
C ILE A 151 -7.62 -2.28 16.06
N ALA A 152 -6.59 -1.94 15.29
CA ALA A 152 -5.49 -1.12 15.77
C ALA A 152 -5.93 0.29 16.16
N PHE A 153 -6.80 0.91 15.36
CA PHE A 153 -7.31 2.26 15.64
C PHE A 153 -8.34 2.29 16.78
N ILE A 154 -9.25 1.30 16.88
CA ILE A 154 -10.19 1.20 18.02
C ILE A 154 -9.45 1.07 19.36
N LYS A 155 -8.29 0.41 19.36
CA LYS A 155 -7.51 0.17 20.58
C LYS A 155 -6.71 1.39 21.05
N ASP A 156 -6.41 2.34 20.16
CA ASP A 156 -5.74 3.61 20.50
C ASP A 156 -6.72 4.61 21.14
N ASP A 157 -7.97 4.68 20.68
CA ASP A 157 -9.00 5.58 21.26
C ASP A 157 -9.51 5.15 22.66
N SER A 158 -9.12 3.94 23.12
CA SER A 158 -9.54 3.38 24.41
C SER A 158 -8.55 3.63 25.57
N LYS A 159 -7.57 4.53 25.40
CA LYS A 159 -6.57 4.85 26.43
C LYS A 159 -6.59 6.30 26.87
#